data_AF-A0A1Y2BJJ4-F1
#
_entry.id   AF-A0A1Y2BJJ4-F1
#
_cell.length_a   1.000
_cell.length_b   1.000
_cell.length_c   1.000
_cell.angle_alpha   90.00
_cell.angle_beta   90.00
_cell.angle_gamma   90.00
#
_symmetry.space_group_name_H-M   'P 1'
#
loop_
_entity.id
_entity.type
_entity.pdbx_description
1 polymer ?
#
loop_
_entity_poly.entity_id
_entity_poly.type
_entity_poly.pdbx_seq_one_letter_code
_entity_poly.pdbx_strand_id
1 'polypeptide(L)'
;MKLILGLDTVPLETLARAQASLSLAHREQPEAGPSRNADAVAAVRAQLAETRKRKGRSERTDEEAERMRRDSKHAPTAMSSKKQVTRFRTVVTIPKAERRDPRFSTVSAGHVDPNLHSKAYDFLPGMLRSELEQLKSAVKVAIKAERNCPRAERPARVSERERLENELARMRTRVERTEREARERDVLSAAKKAEAQKRKDGKGEWYMKKSEKRDLLLKSKFNALEERGGKSAVKKAVEKKRKKIASKEKKSRPFAKGAKDDA
;
A
#
# COMPACT_ATOMS: atom_id res chain seq x y z
N MET A 1 54.00 29.91 27.39
CA MET A 1 54.80 29.69 26.15
C MET A 1 53.87 29.17 25.07
N LYS A 2 53.69 29.91 23.97
CA LYS A 2 52.81 29.54 22.85
C LYS A 2 53.61 28.62 21.92
N LEU A 3 53.23 27.34 21.83
CA LEU A 3 53.73 26.44 20.78
C LEU A 3 52.88 26.66 19.54
N ILE A 4 53.43 27.40 18.58
CA ILE A 4 52.94 27.43 17.19
C ILE A 4 53.89 26.51 16.42
N LEU A 5 53.64 25.21 16.44
CA LEU A 5 54.32 24.26 15.57
C LEU A 5 53.27 23.73 14.60
N GLY A 6 53.46 24.02 13.30
CA GLY A 6 52.61 23.50 12.23
C GLY A 6 52.76 21.99 12.09
N LEU A 7 51.76 21.35 11.46
CA LEU A 7 51.71 19.89 11.27
C LEU A 7 52.91 19.32 10.47
N ASP A 8 53.65 20.18 9.77
CA ASP A 8 54.76 19.82 8.91
C ASP A 8 56.05 19.46 9.67
N THR A 9 56.18 19.86 10.94
CA THR A 9 57.33 19.52 11.80
C THR A 9 57.15 18.21 12.55
N VAL A 10 55.96 17.61 12.45
CA VAL A 10 55.62 16.36 13.13
C VAL A 10 56.00 15.19 12.21
N PRO A 11 56.93 14.30 12.62
CA PRO A 11 57.37 13.19 11.76
C PRO A 11 56.18 12.32 11.37
N LEU A 12 56.11 11.95 10.08
CA LEU A 12 54.96 11.27 9.47
C LEU A 12 54.54 10.00 10.23
N GLU A 13 55.51 9.31 10.82
CA GLU A 13 55.30 8.11 11.64
C GLU A 13 54.45 8.39 12.89
N THR A 14 54.64 9.56 13.52
CA THR A 14 53.84 9.97 14.68
C THR A 14 52.42 10.36 14.30
N LEU A 15 52.22 10.97 13.12
CA LEU A 15 50.89 11.21 12.56
C LEU A 15 50.17 9.90 12.21
N ALA A 16 50.87 8.95 11.60
CA ALA A 16 50.30 7.63 11.28
C ALA A 16 49.90 6.86 12.54
N ARG A 17 50.73 6.92 13.60
CA ARG A 17 50.44 6.28 14.89
C ARG A 17 49.26 6.94 15.61
N ALA A 18 49.14 8.26 15.53
CA ALA A 18 48.00 9.01 16.05
C ALA A 18 46.69 8.72 15.29
N GLN A 19 46.76 8.60 13.96
CA GLN A 19 45.63 8.17 13.13
C GLN A 19 45.20 6.74 13.44
N ALA A 20 46.15 5.83 13.66
CA ALA A 20 45.86 4.46 14.07
C ALA A 20 45.17 4.42 15.44
N SER A 21 45.64 5.20 16.43
CA SER A 21 45.00 5.27 17.75
C SER A 21 43.61 5.92 17.70
N LEU A 22 43.40 6.93 16.85
CA LEU A 22 42.07 7.53 16.64
C LEU A 22 41.12 6.55 15.93
N SER A 23 41.62 5.78 14.97
CA SER A 23 40.83 4.73 14.31
C SER A 23 40.48 3.58 15.25
N LEU A 24 41.32 3.31 16.25
CA LEU A 24 41.05 2.33 17.31
C LEU A 24 40.06 2.88 18.35
N ALA A 25 40.16 4.17 18.69
CA ALA A 25 39.22 4.83 19.60
C ALA A 25 37.82 5.00 18.98
N HIS A 26 37.73 5.13 17.66
CA HIS A 26 36.45 5.12 16.95
C HIS A 26 35.95 3.71 16.62
N ARG A 27 36.83 2.71 16.80
CA ARG A 27 36.52 1.29 16.72
C ARG A 27 36.44 0.74 18.13
N GLU A 28 35.45 1.23 18.88
CA GLU A 28 34.83 0.38 19.88
C GLU A 28 34.56 -0.96 19.20
N GLN A 29 35.15 -2.01 19.75
CA GLN A 29 34.87 -3.38 19.38
C GLN A 29 33.34 -3.53 19.30
N PRO A 30 32.78 -4.18 18.27
CA PRO A 30 31.49 -4.79 18.48
C PRO A 30 31.77 -5.95 19.43
N GLU A 31 31.84 -5.66 20.73
CA GLU A 31 31.38 -6.60 21.74
C GLU A 31 30.10 -7.18 21.17
N ALA A 32 30.01 -8.51 21.08
CA ALA A 32 28.85 -9.20 20.56
C ALA A 32 27.66 -8.93 21.50
N GLY A 33 27.12 -7.72 21.40
CA GLY A 33 25.92 -7.29 22.08
C GLY A 33 24.79 -8.19 21.64
N PRO A 34 23.84 -8.49 22.54
CA PRO A 34 22.74 -9.36 22.22
C PRO A 34 22.14 -8.91 20.90
N SER A 35 22.09 -9.81 19.92
CA SER A 35 21.57 -9.47 18.59
C SER A 35 20.24 -8.75 18.79
N ARG A 36 19.94 -7.70 18.02
CA ARG A 36 18.67 -6.96 18.13
C ARG A 36 17.43 -7.87 18.10
N ASN A 37 17.58 -9.08 17.54
CA ASN A 37 16.62 -10.17 17.60
C ASN A 37 16.51 -10.84 18.99
N ALA A 38 17.62 -11.08 19.69
CA ALA A 38 17.64 -11.56 21.07
C ALA A 38 16.97 -10.58 22.05
N ASP A 39 17.24 -9.27 21.92
CA ASP A 39 16.58 -8.24 22.74
C ASP A 39 15.09 -8.12 22.41
N ALA A 40 14.71 -8.21 21.13
CA ALA A 40 13.32 -8.25 20.72
C ALA A 40 12.61 -9.50 21.27
N VAL A 41 13.28 -10.65 21.28
CA VAL A 41 12.74 -11.91 21.85
C VAL A 41 12.61 -11.80 23.38
N ALA A 42 13.57 -11.17 24.06
CA ALA A 42 13.51 -10.93 25.50
C ALA A 42 12.37 -9.96 25.87
N ALA A 43 12.19 -8.88 25.10
CA ALA A 43 11.10 -7.93 25.28
C ALA A 43 9.73 -8.58 25.03
N VAL A 44 9.58 -9.41 23.99
CA VAL A 44 8.34 -10.17 23.74
C VAL A 44 8.06 -11.16 24.87
N ARG A 45 9.09 -11.83 25.42
CA ARG A 45 8.94 -12.72 26.58
C ARG A 45 8.50 -11.96 27.84
N ALA A 46 9.07 -10.78 28.09
CA ALA A 46 8.70 -9.92 29.21
C ALA A 46 7.25 -9.41 29.09
N GLN A 47 6.85 -8.94 27.90
CA GLN A 47 5.45 -8.54 27.63
C GLN A 47 4.47 -9.72 27.78
N LEU A 48 4.87 -10.93 27.38
CA LEU A 48 4.06 -12.13 27.58
C LEU A 48 3.95 -12.50 29.06
N ALA A 49 5.00 -12.30 29.87
CA ALA A 49 4.95 -12.53 31.31
C ALA A 49 4.03 -11.53 32.01
N GLU A 50 4.10 -10.24 31.64
CA GLU A 50 3.30 -9.20 32.26
C GLU A 50 1.80 -9.30 31.90
N THR A 51 1.48 -9.63 30.65
CA THR A 51 0.10 -9.92 30.24
C THR A 51 -0.50 -11.14 30.96
N ARG A 52 0.33 -12.13 31.32
CA ARG A 52 -0.10 -13.28 32.14
C ARG A 52 -0.36 -12.90 33.60
N LYS A 53 0.47 -12.04 34.19
CA LYS A 53 0.27 -11.49 35.54
C LYS A 53 -1.00 -10.63 35.64
N ARG A 54 -1.23 -9.73 34.68
CA ARG A 54 -2.44 -8.89 34.62
C ARG A 54 -3.74 -9.69 34.48
N LYS A 55 -3.68 -10.92 33.96
CA LYS A 55 -4.84 -11.80 33.77
C LYS A 55 -5.11 -12.72 34.98
N GLY A 56 -4.48 -12.46 36.13
CA GLY A 56 -4.72 -13.18 37.39
C GLY A 56 -4.40 -14.68 37.32
N ARG A 57 -3.51 -15.09 36.41
CA ARG A 57 -3.14 -16.50 36.26
C ARG A 57 -2.08 -16.84 37.30
N SER A 58 -2.45 -17.58 38.35
CA SER A 58 -1.47 -18.15 39.29
C SER A 58 -0.42 -18.95 38.52
N GLU A 59 0.84 -18.82 38.94
CA GLU A 59 1.91 -19.67 38.46
C GLU A 59 1.61 -21.08 38.95
N ARG A 60 1.46 -22.02 38.01
CA ARG A 60 1.31 -23.45 38.38
C ARG A 60 2.65 -23.89 38.93
N THR A 61 2.63 -24.60 40.05
CA THR A 61 3.85 -25.21 40.60
C THR A 61 4.44 -26.18 39.57
N ASP A 62 5.76 -26.31 39.57
CA ASP A 62 6.46 -27.16 38.59
C ASP A 62 5.95 -28.61 38.62
N GLU A 63 5.53 -29.10 39.79
CA GLU A 63 4.91 -30.41 39.97
C GLU A 63 3.56 -30.59 39.25
N GLU A 64 2.70 -29.56 39.22
CA GLU A 64 1.43 -29.60 38.50
C GLU A 64 1.66 -29.52 36.99
N ALA A 65 2.73 -28.82 36.57
CA ALA A 65 3.14 -28.76 35.18
C ALA A 65 3.67 -30.11 34.69
N GLU A 66 4.44 -30.83 35.50
CA GLU A 66 4.96 -32.18 35.20
C GLU A 66 3.85 -33.21 35.01
N ARG A 67 2.83 -33.22 35.89
CA ARG A 67 1.68 -34.15 35.78
C ARG A 67 0.78 -33.89 34.57
N MET A 68 0.88 -32.70 33.95
CA MET A 68 0.17 -32.36 32.71
C MET A 68 1.04 -32.51 31.46
N ARG A 69 2.27 -33.03 31.58
CA ARG A 69 3.10 -33.35 30.40
C ARG A 69 2.53 -34.60 29.72
N ARG A 70 2.64 -34.62 28.40
CA ARG A 70 2.25 -35.79 27.60
C ARG A 70 3.39 -36.79 27.57
N ASP A 71 3.05 -38.07 27.67
CA ASP A 71 4.02 -39.17 27.56
C ASP A 71 4.57 -39.31 26.13
N SER A 72 3.79 -38.95 25.10
CA SER A 72 4.23 -38.95 23.70
C SER A 72 3.62 -37.80 22.89
N LYS A 73 4.19 -37.49 21.71
CA LYS A 73 3.70 -36.39 20.85
C LYS A 73 2.27 -36.60 20.34
N HIS A 74 1.80 -37.85 20.30
CA HIS A 74 0.48 -38.22 19.79
C HIS A 74 -0.53 -38.53 20.91
N ALA A 75 -0.12 -38.50 22.18
CA ALA A 75 -1.03 -38.70 23.30
C ALA A 75 -1.92 -37.47 23.56
N PRO A 76 -3.20 -37.65 23.96
CA PRO A 76 -4.04 -36.55 24.43
C PRO A 76 -3.52 -35.97 25.74
N THR A 77 -3.86 -34.71 26.06
CA THR A 77 -3.51 -34.06 27.34
C THR A 77 -4.76 -33.71 28.11
N ALA A 78 -4.78 -33.98 29.42
CA ALA A 78 -5.85 -33.53 30.29
C ALA A 78 -5.82 -31.99 30.43
N MET A 79 -6.98 -31.36 30.31
CA MET A 79 -7.17 -29.93 30.55
C MET A 79 -8.23 -29.73 31.65
N SER A 80 -7.99 -28.81 32.58
CA SER A 80 -8.97 -28.50 33.63
C SER A 80 -10.22 -27.85 33.04
N SER A 81 -11.40 -28.39 33.39
CA SER A 81 -12.71 -27.86 33.00
C SER A 81 -12.97 -26.44 33.53
N LYS A 82 -12.31 -26.04 34.62
CA LYS A 82 -12.39 -24.70 35.22
C LYS A 82 -11.72 -23.62 34.35
N LYS A 83 -10.92 -24.03 33.36
CA LYS A 83 -10.20 -23.12 32.48
C LYS A 83 -11.00 -22.85 31.21
N GLN A 84 -11.66 -21.69 31.16
CA GLN A 84 -12.40 -21.25 29.98
C GLN A 84 -11.48 -21.07 28.76
N VAL A 85 -11.93 -21.56 27.60
CA VAL A 85 -11.23 -21.37 26.31
C VAL A 85 -11.37 -19.91 25.88
N THR A 86 -10.26 -19.24 25.59
CA THR A 86 -10.28 -17.85 25.13
C THR A 86 -10.83 -17.78 23.71
N ARG A 87 -11.84 -16.93 23.48
CA ARG A 87 -12.43 -16.70 22.14
C ARG A 87 -11.46 -16.00 21.17
N PHE A 88 -10.50 -15.23 21.69
CA PHE A 88 -9.53 -14.47 20.90
C PHE A 88 -8.15 -15.11 20.97
N ARG A 89 -7.47 -15.21 19.83
CA ARG A 89 -6.06 -15.65 19.74
C ARG A 89 -5.15 -14.46 20.05
N THR A 90 -4.18 -14.65 20.94
CA THR A 90 -3.10 -13.67 21.15
C THR A 90 -2.15 -13.74 19.95
N VAL A 91 -2.31 -12.81 19.01
CA VAL A 91 -1.41 -12.68 17.85
C VAL A 91 -0.18 -11.89 18.29
N VAL A 92 0.94 -12.58 18.49
CA VAL A 92 2.24 -11.93 18.73
C VAL A 92 2.80 -11.53 17.38
N THR A 93 2.94 -10.23 17.11
CA THR A 93 3.53 -9.73 15.87
C THR A 93 5.03 -9.93 15.90
N ILE A 94 5.49 -11.02 15.29
CA ILE A 94 6.93 -11.26 15.06
C ILE A 94 7.36 -10.40 13.87
N PRO A 95 8.38 -9.54 13.99
CA PRO A 95 8.89 -8.79 12.84
C PRO A 95 9.41 -9.78 11.80
N LYS A 96 8.72 -9.86 10.65
CA LYS A 96 9.12 -10.74 9.54
C LYS A 96 10.36 -10.14 8.87
N ALA A 97 11.46 -10.89 8.84
CA ALA A 97 12.62 -10.52 8.04
C ALA A 97 12.27 -10.65 6.55
N GLU A 98 12.02 -9.53 5.89
CA GLU A 98 11.79 -9.49 4.45
C GLU A 98 13.13 -9.49 3.72
N ARG A 99 13.49 -10.63 3.10
CA ARG A 99 14.60 -10.68 2.15
C ARG A 99 14.19 -9.90 0.90
N ARG A 100 14.66 -8.65 0.77
CA ARG A 100 14.39 -7.77 -0.37
C ARG A 100 15.61 -7.74 -1.30
N ASP A 101 15.38 -7.84 -2.60
CA ASP A 101 16.42 -7.59 -3.61
C ASP A 101 16.81 -6.11 -3.54
N PRO A 102 18.09 -5.75 -3.33
CA PRO A 102 18.51 -4.36 -3.20
C PRO A 102 18.12 -3.52 -4.42
N ARG A 103 18.09 -4.09 -5.63
CA ARG A 103 17.71 -3.35 -6.85
C ARG A 103 16.27 -2.87 -6.83
N PHE A 104 15.41 -3.64 -6.17
CA PHE A 104 13.97 -3.38 -6.09
C PHE A 104 13.53 -2.97 -4.69
N SER A 105 14.48 -2.81 -3.76
CA SER A 105 14.18 -2.42 -2.41
C SER A 105 13.88 -0.92 -2.39
N THR A 106 12.78 -0.55 -1.73
CA THR A 106 12.42 0.87 -1.51
C THR A 106 13.47 1.61 -0.70
N VAL A 107 14.33 0.88 0.03
CA VAL A 107 15.41 1.43 0.85
C VAL A 107 16.61 1.83 -0.01
N SER A 108 16.97 1.02 -1.00
CA SER A 108 18.16 1.24 -1.84
C SER A 108 17.87 2.08 -3.08
N ALA A 109 16.72 1.86 -3.75
CA ALA A 109 16.38 2.53 -5.01
C ALA A 109 15.61 3.85 -4.80
N GLY A 110 15.22 4.18 -3.57
CA GLY A 110 14.43 5.36 -3.25
C GLY A 110 12.95 5.26 -3.70
N HIS A 111 12.25 6.40 -3.65
CA HIS A 111 10.86 6.49 -4.09
C HIS A 111 10.79 6.72 -5.61
N VAL A 112 9.89 6.02 -6.29
CA VAL A 112 9.73 6.18 -7.75
C VAL A 112 9.15 7.56 -8.07
N ASP A 113 9.87 8.33 -8.89
CA ASP A 113 9.40 9.60 -9.40
C ASP A 113 8.31 9.41 -10.48
N PRO A 114 7.04 9.77 -10.20
CA PRO A 114 5.94 9.48 -11.11
C PRO A 114 5.99 10.29 -12.41
N ASN A 115 6.74 11.40 -12.44
CA ASN A 115 6.96 12.23 -13.63
C ASN A 115 8.05 11.66 -14.53
N LEU A 116 9.15 11.16 -13.94
CA LEU A 116 10.21 10.52 -14.70
C LEU A 116 9.72 9.21 -15.29
N HIS A 117 9.00 8.42 -14.48
CA HIS A 117 8.37 7.18 -14.93
C HIS A 117 7.41 7.41 -16.09
N SER A 118 6.52 8.41 -16.02
CA SER A 118 5.59 8.68 -17.13
C SER A 118 6.31 9.08 -18.42
N LYS A 119 7.43 9.80 -18.32
CA LYS A 119 8.24 10.19 -19.49
C LYS A 119 9.01 9.01 -20.08
N ALA A 120 9.66 8.21 -19.22
CA ALA A 120 10.43 7.05 -19.66
C ALA A 120 9.55 5.98 -20.32
N TYR A 121 8.28 5.87 -19.89
CA TYR A 121 7.33 4.87 -20.38
C TYR A 121 6.15 5.50 -21.14
N ASP A 122 6.39 6.55 -21.91
CA ASP A 122 5.35 7.27 -22.67
C ASP A 122 4.72 6.43 -23.78
N PHE A 123 5.37 5.34 -24.21
CA PHE A 123 4.85 4.40 -25.20
C PHE A 123 3.74 3.48 -24.65
N LEU A 124 3.64 3.30 -23.32
CA LEU A 124 2.70 2.35 -22.71
C LEU A 124 1.23 2.66 -23.02
N PRO A 125 0.73 3.91 -22.90
CA PRO A 125 -0.67 4.21 -23.23
C PRO A 125 -1.04 3.86 -24.68
N GLY A 126 -0.11 4.06 -25.63
CA GLY A 126 -0.30 3.67 -27.02
C GLY A 126 -0.46 2.16 -27.16
N MET A 127 0.44 1.39 -26.55
CA MET A 127 0.41 -0.07 -26.54
C MET A 127 -0.86 -0.63 -25.88
N LEU A 128 -1.28 -0.06 -24.74
CA LEU A 128 -2.50 -0.47 -24.04
C LEU A 128 -3.76 -0.24 -24.89
N ARG A 129 -3.80 0.83 -25.70
CA ARG A 129 -4.90 1.09 -26.63
C ARG A 129 -4.92 0.08 -27.77
N SER A 130 -3.77 -0.25 -28.35
CA SER A 130 -3.72 -1.29 -29.40
C SER A 130 -4.13 -2.67 -28.86
N GLU A 131 -3.68 -3.05 -27.66
CA GLU A 131 -4.08 -4.31 -27.01
C GLU A 131 -5.59 -4.35 -26.74
N LEU A 132 -6.18 -3.22 -26.31
CA LEU A 132 -7.63 -3.11 -26.09
C LEU A 132 -8.41 -3.34 -27.40
N GLU A 133 -7.98 -2.76 -28.52
CA GLU A 133 -8.62 -2.99 -29.83
C GLU A 133 -8.43 -4.43 -30.34
N GLN A 134 -7.27 -5.04 -30.11
CA GLN A 134 -7.03 -6.46 -30.42
C GLN A 134 -7.93 -7.38 -29.59
N LEU A 135 -8.11 -7.12 -28.29
CA LEU A 135 -9.03 -7.89 -27.45
C LEU A 135 -10.49 -7.70 -27.88
N LYS A 136 -10.88 -6.49 -28.31
CA LYS A 136 -12.22 -6.27 -28.87
C LYS A 136 -12.45 -7.10 -30.13
N SER A 137 -11.46 -7.18 -31.03
CA SER A 137 -11.59 -7.98 -32.25
C SER A 137 -11.62 -9.48 -31.91
N ALA A 138 -10.76 -9.94 -30.99
CA ALA A 138 -10.74 -11.32 -30.51
C ALA A 138 -12.08 -11.74 -29.88
N VAL A 139 -12.66 -10.91 -29.01
CA VAL A 139 -13.99 -11.17 -28.42
C VAL A 139 -15.06 -11.27 -29.52
N LYS A 140 -15.05 -10.38 -30.52
CA LYS A 140 -15.99 -10.47 -31.65
C LYS A 140 -15.84 -11.77 -32.45
N VAL A 141 -14.61 -12.23 -32.65
CA VAL A 141 -14.32 -13.51 -33.33
C VAL A 141 -14.81 -14.68 -32.48
N ALA A 142 -14.54 -14.68 -31.17
CA ALA A 142 -14.97 -15.71 -30.24
C ALA A 142 -16.51 -15.83 -30.18
N ILE A 143 -17.23 -14.70 -30.16
CA ILE A 143 -18.70 -14.67 -30.23
C ILE A 143 -19.22 -15.32 -31.52
N LYS A 144 -18.57 -15.04 -32.67
CA LYS A 144 -18.94 -15.66 -33.95
C LYS A 144 -18.64 -17.17 -33.94
N ALA A 145 -17.49 -17.57 -33.40
CA ALA A 145 -17.09 -18.97 -33.29
C ALA A 145 -18.05 -19.77 -32.40
N GLU A 146 -18.45 -19.21 -31.25
CA GLU A 146 -19.46 -19.81 -30.36
C GLU A 146 -20.80 -20.01 -31.07
N ARG A 147 -21.26 -19.02 -31.86
CA ARG A 147 -22.51 -19.12 -32.60
C ARG A 147 -22.48 -20.23 -33.66
N ASN A 148 -21.35 -20.41 -34.35
CA ASN A 148 -21.20 -21.32 -35.48
C ASN A 148 -20.73 -22.74 -35.09
N CYS A 149 -20.34 -22.98 -33.84
CA CYS A 149 -19.80 -24.27 -33.42
C CYS A 149 -20.89 -25.34 -33.14
N PRO A 150 -20.56 -26.64 -33.34
CA PRO A 150 -21.41 -27.75 -32.92
C PRO A 150 -21.74 -27.70 -31.43
N ARG A 151 -22.91 -28.22 -31.04
CA ARG A 151 -23.39 -28.17 -29.64
C ARG A 151 -22.44 -28.83 -28.64
N ALA A 152 -21.69 -29.85 -29.06
CA ALA A 152 -20.72 -30.56 -28.22
C ALA A 152 -19.53 -29.68 -27.81
N GLU A 153 -19.09 -28.76 -28.69
CA GLU A 153 -17.92 -27.89 -28.47
C GLU A 153 -18.26 -26.52 -27.87
N ARG A 154 -19.56 -26.17 -27.83
CA ARG A 154 -20.06 -24.94 -27.21
C ARG A 154 -19.50 -24.63 -25.82
N PRO A 155 -19.46 -25.56 -24.84
CA PRO A 155 -18.94 -25.22 -23.51
C PRO A 155 -17.48 -24.74 -23.55
N ALA A 156 -16.64 -25.33 -24.41
CA ALA A 156 -15.26 -24.89 -24.57
C ALA A 156 -15.20 -23.48 -25.17
N ARG A 157 -15.99 -23.19 -26.20
CA ARG A 157 -16.06 -21.86 -26.85
C ARG A 157 -16.62 -20.77 -25.94
N VAL A 158 -17.61 -21.08 -25.12
CA VAL A 158 -18.13 -20.16 -24.10
C VAL A 158 -17.03 -19.81 -23.11
N SER A 159 -16.28 -20.81 -22.63
CA SER A 159 -15.18 -20.56 -21.68
C SER A 159 -14.06 -19.70 -22.29
N GLU A 160 -13.77 -19.86 -23.59
CA GLU A 160 -12.83 -19.04 -24.33
C GLU A 160 -13.32 -17.58 -24.45
N ARG A 161 -14.58 -17.38 -24.84
CA ARG A 161 -15.21 -16.04 -24.89
C ARG A 161 -15.14 -15.35 -23.53
N GLU A 162 -15.53 -16.02 -22.46
CA GLU A 162 -15.54 -15.46 -21.11
C GLU A 162 -14.15 -15.07 -20.62
N ARG A 163 -13.11 -15.85 -20.97
CA ARG A 163 -11.71 -15.49 -20.68
C ARG A 163 -11.33 -14.19 -21.36
N LEU A 164 -11.64 -14.06 -22.66
CA LEU A 164 -11.35 -12.85 -23.44
C LEU A 164 -12.14 -11.63 -22.94
N GLU A 165 -13.41 -11.81 -22.56
CA GLU A 165 -14.25 -10.74 -21.99
C GLU A 165 -13.69 -10.25 -20.64
N ASN A 166 -13.23 -11.17 -19.80
CA ASN A 166 -12.59 -10.83 -18.53
C ASN A 166 -11.27 -10.07 -18.76
N GLU A 167 -10.47 -10.49 -19.73
CA GLU A 167 -9.23 -9.81 -20.09
C GLU A 167 -9.49 -8.41 -20.65
N LEU A 168 -10.48 -8.27 -21.53
CA LEU A 168 -10.95 -6.99 -22.05
C LEU A 168 -11.40 -6.05 -20.91
N ALA A 169 -12.12 -6.57 -19.91
CA ALA A 169 -12.55 -5.79 -18.76
C ALA A 169 -11.37 -5.28 -17.90
N ARG A 170 -10.35 -6.12 -17.70
CA ARG A 170 -9.10 -5.75 -17.01
C ARG A 170 -8.36 -4.67 -17.79
N MET A 171 -8.19 -4.86 -19.09
CA MET A 171 -7.49 -3.92 -19.96
C MET A 171 -8.19 -2.58 -20.08
N ARG A 172 -9.52 -2.58 -20.22
CA ARG A 172 -10.34 -1.36 -20.17
C ARG A 172 -10.12 -0.57 -18.88
N THR A 173 -10.08 -1.26 -17.75
CA THR A 173 -9.84 -0.65 -16.43
C THR A 173 -8.43 -0.05 -16.36
N ARG A 174 -7.43 -0.75 -16.91
CA ARG A 174 -6.04 -0.26 -16.97
C ARG A 174 -5.92 1.01 -17.82
N VAL A 175 -6.52 1.02 -19.01
CA VAL A 175 -6.54 2.21 -19.88
C VAL A 175 -7.21 3.38 -19.18
N GLU A 176 -8.43 3.21 -18.65
CA GLU A 176 -9.14 4.29 -17.96
C GLU A 176 -8.37 4.82 -16.75
N ARG A 177 -7.70 3.94 -16.00
CA ARG A 177 -6.82 4.33 -14.90
C ARG A 177 -5.64 5.17 -15.40
N THR A 178 -4.94 4.72 -16.44
CA THR A 178 -3.77 5.44 -16.98
C THR A 178 -4.16 6.82 -17.51
N GLU A 179 -5.28 6.94 -18.23
CA GLU A 179 -5.78 8.21 -18.75
C GLU A 179 -6.22 9.15 -17.61
N ARG A 180 -6.82 8.60 -16.56
CA ARG A 180 -7.17 9.36 -15.37
C ARG A 180 -5.94 9.88 -14.64
N GLU A 181 -4.94 9.04 -14.40
CA GLU A 181 -3.69 9.43 -13.72
C GLU A 181 -2.90 10.47 -14.54
N ALA A 182 -2.87 10.33 -15.87
CA ALA A 182 -2.29 11.32 -16.77
C ALA A 182 -3.00 12.68 -16.63
N ARG A 183 -4.33 12.70 -16.74
CA ARG A 183 -5.11 13.93 -16.57
C ARG A 183 -4.91 14.58 -15.20
N GLU A 184 -4.95 13.79 -14.12
CA GLU A 184 -4.73 14.30 -12.77
C GLU A 184 -3.31 14.92 -12.63
N ARG A 185 -2.28 14.31 -13.22
CA ARG A 185 -0.92 14.84 -13.25
C ARG A 185 -0.86 16.17 -14.02
N ASP A 186 -1.45 16.23 -15.21
CA ASP A 186 -1.37 17.40 -16.09
C ASP A 186 -2.05 18.62 -15.48
N VAL A 187 -3.23 18.45 -14.88
CA VAL A 187 -3.97 19.55 -14.26
C VAL A 187 -3.21 20.08 -13.03
N LEU A 188 -2.60 19.20 -12.24
CA LEU A 188 -1.78 19.61 -11.09
C LEU A 188 -0.48 20.28 -11.54
N SER A 189 0.14 19.80 -12.62
CA SER A 189 1.32 20.39 -13.22
C SER A 189 1.02 21.79 -13.75
N ALA A 190 -0.09 21.96 -14.48
CA ALA A 190 -0.55 23.25 -14.99
C ALA A 190 -0.81 24.25 -13.86
N ALA A 191 -1.49 23.82 -12.78
CA ALA A 191 -1.74 24.68 -11.63
C ALA A 191 -0.44 25.09 -10.92
N LYS A 192 0.52 24.17 -10.77
CA LYS A 192 1.84 24.48 -10.20
C LYS A 192 2.61 25.47 -11.07
N LYS A 193 2.59 25.30 -12.39
CA LYS A 193 3.23 26.22 -13.34
C LYS A 193 2.60 27.62 -13.28
N ALA A 194 1.27 27.69 -13.23
CA ALA A 194 0.55 28.96 -13.11
C ALA A 194 0.90 29.70 -11.80
N GLU A 195 1.03 28.97 -10.68
CA GLU A 195 1.43 29.58 -9.41
C GLU A 195 2.91 29.99 -9.42
N ALA A 196 3.78 29.18 -10.03
CA ALA A 196 5.18 29.54 -10.21
C ALA A 196 5.35 30.83 -11.05
N GLN A 197 4.50 31.04 -12.06
CA GLN A 197 4.51 32.27 -12.85
C GLN A 197 4.08 33.48 -12.01
N LYS A 198 2.97 33.38 -11.29
CA LYS A 198 2.51 34.46 -10.38
C LYS A 198 3.57 34.81 -9.35
N ARG A 199 4.32 33.81 -8.87
CA ARG A 199 5.45 34.01 -7.96
C ARG A 199 6.58 34.82 -8.61
N LYS A 200 6.90 34.56 -9.88
CA LYS A 200 7.87 35.38 -10.63
C LYS A 200 7.38 36.82 -10.80
N ASP A 201 6.08 37.00 -10.96
CA ASP A 201 5.45 38.32 -11.05
C ASP A 201 5.39 39.06 -9.69
N GLY A 202 5.94 38.47 -8.62
CA GLY A 202 6.06 39.09 -7.29
C GLY A 202 5.02 38.62 -6.26
N LYS A 203 4.12 37.69 -6.61
CA LYS A 203 3.21 37.09 -5.63
C LYS A 203 4.00 36.22 -4.63
N GLY A 204 3.64 36.28 -3.35
CA GLY A 204 4.23 35.42 -2.31
C GLY A 204 3.97 33.92 -2.54
N GLU A 205 4.70 33.06 -1.80
CA GLU A 205 4.52 31.62 -1.89
C GLU A 205 3.11 31.18 -1.48
N TRP A 206 2.38 30.54 -2.37
CA TRP A 206 1.06 30.02 -2.08
C TRP A 206 0.96 28.54 -2.44
N TYR A 207 0.46 27.75 -1.49
CA TYR A 207 0.30 26.31 -1.65
C TYR A 207 -1.19 25.96 -1.65
N MET A 208 -1.62 25.27 -2.70
CA MET A 208 -3.04 24.94 -2.89
C MET A 208 -3.56 24.02 -1.79
N LYS A 209 -4.73 24.36 -1.22
CA LYS A 209 -5.36 23.56 -0.17
C LYS A 209 -5.81 22.20 -0.72
N LYS A 210 -5.93 21.20 0.17
CA LYS A 210 -6.42 19.86 -0.20
C LYS A 210 -7.84 19.89 -0.78
N SER A 211 -8.69 20.82 -0.34
CA SER A 211 -10.04 21.03 -0.88
C SER A 211 -9.99 21.55 -2.32
N GLU A 212 -9.26 22.64 -2.53
CA GLU A 212 -9.08 23.27 -3.85
C GLU A 212 -8.48 22.29 -4.88
N LYS A 213 -7.50 21.47 -4.44
CA LYS A 213 -6.95 20.39 -5.27
C LYS A 213 -8.04 19.41 -5.72
N ARG A 214 -8.93 18.99 -4.81
CA ARG A 214 -10.04 18.09 -5.13
C ARG A 214 -11.03 18.74 -6.09
N ASP A 215 -11.34 20.01 -5.90
CA ASP A 215 -12.28 20.75 -6.75
C ASP A 215 -11.73 20.93 -8.16
N LEU A 216 -10.45 21.24 -8.29
CA LEU A 216 -9.74 21.35 -9.57
C LEU A 216 -9.71 20.01 -10.33
N LEU A 217 -9.42 18.90 -9.64
CA LEU A 217 -9.49 17.56 -10.25
C LEU A 217 -10.94 17.19 -10.64
N LEU A 218 -11.93 17.58 -9.83
CA LEU A 218 -13.34 17.33 -10.12
C LEU A 218 -13.82 18.12 -11.34
N LYS A 219 -13.44 19.40 -11.46
CA LYS A 219 -13.70 20.23 -12.64
C LYS A 219 -13.09 19.59 -13.89
N SER A 220 -11.81 19.22 -13.84
CA SER A 220 -11.14 18.53 -14.96
C SER A 220 -11.84 17.23 -15.36
N LYS A 221 -12.28 16.43 -14.38
CA LYS A 221 -13.03 15.19 -14.64
C LYS A 221 -14.34 15.45 -15.38
N PHE A 222 -15.09 16.48 -15.00
CA PHE A 222 -16.35 16.82 -15.67
C PHE A 222 -16.12 17.43 -17.05
N ASN A 223 -15.11 18.28 -17.22
CA ASN A 223 -14.74 18.82 -18.53
C ASN A 223 -14.38 17.70 -19.51
N ALA A 224 -13.55 16.73 -19.10
CA ALA A 224 -13.21 15.58 -19.94
C ALA A 224 -14.43 14.68 -20.25
N LEU A 225 -15.41 14.61 -19.33
CA LEU A 225 -16.65 13.90 -19.57
C LEU A 225 -17.55 14.66 -20.56
N GLU A 226 -17.55 15.98 -20.50
CA GLU A 226 -18.24 16.86 -21.45
C GLU A 226 -17.61 16.80 -22.84
N GLU A 227 -16.28 16.80 -22.95
CA GLU A 227 -15.56 16.63 -24.22
C GLU A 227 -15.90 15.29 -24.89
N ARG A 228 -15.98 14.20 -24.10
CA ARG A 228 -16.25 12.87 -24.63
C ARG A 228 -17.72 12.61 -24.98
N GLY A 229 -18.65 13.12 -24.16
CA GLY A 229 -20.06 12.72 -24.20
C GLY A 229 -21.06 13.88 -24.11
N GLY A 230 -20.58 15.12 -24.20
CA GLY A 230 -21.36 16.34 -24.10
C GLY A 230 -21.97 16.60 -22.72
N LYS A 231 -22.76 17.66 -22.65
CA LYS A 231 -23.51 18.08 -21.45
C LYS A 231 -24.48 17.00 -20.96
N SER A 232 -24.98 16.16 -21.85
CA SER A 232 -25.92 15.08 -21.50
C SER A 232 -25.24 13.97 -20.66
N ALA A 233 -24.00 13.61 -20.98
CA ALA A 233 -23.23 12.64 -20.20
C ALA A 233 -22.93 13.15 -18.79
N VAL A 234 -22.58 14.44 -18.67
CA VAL A 234 -22.38 15.10 -17.37
C VAL A 234 -23.67 15.09 -16.54
N LYS A 235 -24.80 15.51 -17.12
CA LYS A 235 -26.11 15.47 -16.45
C LYS A 235 -26.45 14.06 -15.96
N LYS A 236 -26.28 13.04 -16.80
CA LYS A 236 -26.49 11.62 -16.44
C LYS A 236 -25.58 11.17 -15.28
N ALA A 237 -24.31 11.58 -15.28
CA ALA A 237 -23.38 11.24 -14.20
C ALA A 237 -23.77 11.90 -12.86
N VAL A 238 -24.17 13.17 -12.90
CA VAL A 238 -24.67 13.92 -11.73
C VAL A 238 -25.96 13.31 -11.20
N GLU A 239 -26.91 12.97 -12.08
CA GLU A 239 -28.17 12.34 -11.71
C GLU A 239 -27.95 10.97 -11.05
N LYS A 240 -27.08 10.12 -11.60
CA LYS A 240 -26.70 8.84 -10.98
C LYS A 240 -26.11 9.06 -9.58
N LYS A 241 -25.28 10.09 -9.40
CA LYS A 241 -24.71 10.42 -8.09
C LYS A 241 -25.79 10.91 -7.12
N ARG A 242 -26.72 11.76 -7.55
CA ARG A 242 -27.87 12.22 -6.76
C ARG A 242 -28.75 11.05 -6.32
N LYS A 243 -29.11 10.15 -7.24
CA LYS A 243 -29.88 8.93 -6.94
C LYS A 243 -29.17 8.05 -5.90
N LYS A 244 -27.85 7.87 -6.02
CA LYS A 244 -27.06 7.10 -5.05
C LYS A 244 -27.00 7.75 -3.67
N ILE A 245 -26.88 9.08 -3.60
CA ILE A 245 -26.90 9.83 -2.34
C ILE A 245 -28.28 9.72 -1.69
N ALA A 246 -29.35 10.00 -2.44
CA ALA A 246 -30.72 9.89 -1.94
C ALA A 246 -31.07 8.49 -1.43
N SER A 247 -30.59 7.44 -2.11
CA SER A 247 -30.75 6.05 -1.64
C SER A 247 -30.00 5.78 -0.33
N LYS A 248 -28.78 6.31 -0.18
CA LYS A 248 -28.02 6.21 1.08
C LYS A 248 -28.69 6.96 2.22
N GLU A 249 -29.14 8.19 1.96
CA GLU A 249 -29.88 9.00 2.92
C GLU A 249 -31.15 8.30 3.38
N LYS A 250 -31.91 7.70 2.46
CA LYS A 250 -33.08 6.88 2.81
C LYS A 250 -32.71 5.71 3.73
N LYS A 251 -31.59 5.04 3.48
CA LYS A 251 -31.12 3.89 4.28
C LYS A 251 -30.49 4.30 5.62
N SER A 252 -29.95 5.51 5.73
CA SER A 252 -29.35 6.02 6.97
C SER A 252 -30.36 6.65 7.92
N ARG A 253 -31.63 6.76 7.53
CA ARG A 253 -32.68 7.29 8.42
C ARG A 253 -32.91 6.30 9.57
N PRO A 254 -32.90 6.77 10.84
CA PRO A 254 -33.17 5.90 11.99
C PRO A 254 -34.62 5.42 12.03
N PHE A 255 -35.56 6.21 11.48
CA PHE A 255 -36.98 5.89 11.46
C PHE A 255 -37.53 5.75 10.04
N ALA A 256 -38.51 4.86 9.90
CA ALA A 256 -39.24 4.69 8.66
C ALA A 256 -39.91 6.02 8.24
N LYS A 257 -40.02 6.24 6.93
CA LYS A 257 -40.66 7.45 6.40
C LYS A 257 -42.13 7.46 6.84
N GLY A 258 -42.48 8.30 7.81
CA GLY A 258 -43.84 8.44 8.32
C GLY A 258 -44.11 7.73 9.65
N ALA A 259 -43.11 7.16 10.32
CA ALA A 259 -43.27 6.78 11.72
C ALA A 259 -43.48 8.07 12.54
N LYS A 260 -44.67 8.23 13.11
CA LYS A 260 -44.93 9.26 14.13
C LYS A 260 -44.21 8.80 15.40
N ASP A 261 -43.54 9.73 16.06
CA ASP A 261 -43.01 9.50 17.40
C ASP A 261 -44.23 9.42 18.34
N ASP A 262 -44.71 8.21 18.61
CA ASP A 262 -45.72 7.97 19.65
C ASP A 262 -45.01 8.14 21.00
N ALA A 263 -45.06 9.36 21.53
CA ALA A 263 -44.65 9.74 22.88
C ALA A 263 -45.86 10.20 23.68
#